data_AF-A0A2N2Y0H5-F1
#
_entry.id   AF-A0A2N2Y0H5-F1
#
_cell.length_a   1.000
_cell.length_b   1.000
_cell.length_c   1.000
_cell.angle_alpha   90.00
_cell.angle_beta   90.00
_cell.angle_gamma   90.00
#
_symmetry.space_group_name_H-M   'P 1'
#
loop_
_entity.id
_entity.type
_entity.pdbx_description
1 polymer ?
#
loop_
_entity_poly.entity_id
_entity_poly.type
_entity_poly.pdbx_seq_one_letter_code
_entity_poly.pdbx_strand_id
1 'polypeptide(L)'
;KANKAGIKALEDKLHILALYGGAYVSLRNQLEHEKKQLSFIKARYDQAMVDATQSLPQKFVVNTAYPAEEKSYPIRWLIVLFTMLSTFMLAVIVAAGIERFSLDNEKKKPRPQLSTKRFHLKTF
;
A
#
# COMPACT_ATOMS: atom_id res chain seq x y z
N LYS A 1 41.72 73.96 49.89
CA LYS A 1 42.40 73.81 48.59
C LYS A 1 41.80 72.60 47.88
N ALA A 2 41.13 72.79 46.75
CA ALA A 2 40.56 71.67 45.97
C ALA A 2 41.68 70.70 45.51
N ASN A 3 41.39 69.41 45.53
CA ASN A 3 42.34 68.34 45.20
C ASN A 3 42.57 68.25 43.67
N LYS A 4 43.29 69.22 43.12
CA LYS A 4 43.54 69.38 41.68
C LYS A 4 44.33 68.21 41.06
N ALA A 5 45.17 67.54 41.86
CA ALA A 5 45.98 66.42 41.38
C ALA A 5 45.10 65.18 41.08
N GLY A 6 44.13 64.88 41.94
CA GLY A 6 43.19 63.77 41.71
C GLY A 6 42.27 64.01 40.52
N ILE A 7 41.83 65.26 40.32
CA ILE A 7 41.01 65.64 39.16
C ILE A 7 41.79 65.44 37.86
N LYS A 8 43.06 65.87 37.81
CA LYS A 8 43.90 65.72 36.62
C LYS A 8 44.17 64.24 36.27
N ALA A 9 44.43 63.40 37.28
CA ALA A 9 44.63 61.97 37.07
C ALA A 9 43.36 61.25 36.58
N LEU A 10 42.18 61.72 37.00
CA LEU A 10 40.90 61.22 36.48
C LEU A 10 40.67 61.65 35.03
N GLU A 11 41.01 62.90 34.71
CA GLU A 11 40.87 63.46 33.36
C GLU A 11 41.77 62.74 32.34
N ASP A 12 43.01 62.42 32.71
CA ASP A 12 43.92 61.62 31.88
C ASP A 12 43.36 60.22 31.59
N LYS A 13 42.78 59.55 32.59
CA LYS A 13 42.15 58.22 32.40
C LYS A 13 40.87 58.30 31.56
N LEU A 14 40.05 59.33 31.77
CA LEU A 14 38.85 59.58 30.99
C LEU A 14 39.21 59.87 29.52
N HIS A 15 40.30 60.58 29.26
CA HIS A 15 40.77 60.85 27.91
C HIS A 15 41.18 59.56 27.17
N ILE A 16 41.87 58.65 27.84
CA ILE A 16 42.22 57.32 27.27
C ILE A 16 40.94 56.50 26.99
N LEU A 17 39.98 56.49 27.91
CA LEU A 17 38.70 55.80 27.71
C LEU A 17 37.87 56.42 26.59
N ALA A 18 37.91 57.74 26.43
CA ALA A 18 37.24 58.43 25.32
C ALA A 18 37.85 58.04 23.96
N LEU A 19 39.17 57.90 23.88
CA LEU A 19 39.88 57.48 22.66
C LEU A 19 39.64 56.01 22.29
N TYR A 20 39.68 55.09 23.26
CA TYR A 20 39.68 53.65 22.96
C TYR A 20 38.38 52.92 23.34
N GLY A 21 37.53 53.50 24.17
CA GLY A 21 36.30 52.86 24.66
C GLY A 21 35.28 52.62 23.55
N GLY A 22 35.11 53.57 22.63
CA GLY A 22 34.19 53.42 21.50
C GLY A 22 34.62 52.30 20.54
N ALA A 23 35.90 52.30 20.17
CA ALA A 23 36.48 51.27 19.30
C ALA A 23 36.41 49.87 19.95
N TYR A 24 36.74 49.76 21.24
CA TYR A 24 36.63 48.51 21.99
C TYR A 24 35.20 47.98 22.06
N VAL A 25 34.22 48.86 22.33
CA VAL A 25 32.81 48.46 22.39
C VAL A 25 32.30 48.03 21.01
N SER A 26 32.65 48.75 19.95
CA SER A 26 32.28 48.37 18.58
C SER A 26 32.84 47.00 18.19
N LEU A 27 34.14 46.77 18.45
CA LEU A 27 34.80 45.49 18.14
C LEU A 27 34.20 44.34 18.96
N ARG A 28 33.94 44.57 20.26
CA ARG A 28 33.30 43.58 21.12
C ARG A 28 31.88 43.25 20.64
N ASN A 29 31.11 44.26 20.25
CA ASN A 29 29.75 44.07 19.75
C ASN A 29 29.75 43.29 18.43
N GLN A 30 30.69 43.59 17.54
CA GLN A 30 30.86 42.84 16.29
C GLN A 30 31.20 41.37 16.58
N LEU A 31 32.15 41.12 17.47
CA LEU A 31 32.55 39.77 17.86
C LEU A 31 31.40 38.99 18.53
N GLU A 32 30.61 39.65 19.37
CA GLU A 32 29.38 39.06 19.91
C GLU A 32 28.35 38.74 18.82
N HIS A 33 28.19 39.61 17.82
CA HIS A 33 27.25 39.40 16.73
C HIS A 33 27.65 38.21 15.86
N GLU A 34 28.92 38.14 15.45
CA GLU A 34 29.48 37.02 14.70
C GLU A 34 29.37 35.70 15.48
N LYS A 35 29.67 35.72 16.79
CA LYS A 35 29.51 34.55 17.65
C LYS A 35 28.06 34.06 17.71
N LYS A 36 27.08 34.99 17.78
CA LYS A 36 25.66 34.64 17.74
C LYS A 36 25.26 34.03 16.41
N GLN A 37 25.71 34.60 15.29
CA GLN A 37 25.46 34.05 13.96
C GLN A 37 26.06 32.65 13.80
N LEU A 38 27.29 32.45 14.25
CA LEU A 38 27.95 31.14 14.19
C LEU A 38 27.21 30.10 15.04
N SER A 39 26.79 30.47 16.25
CA SER A 39 26.00 29.59 17.12
C SER A 39 24.68 29.20 16.47
N PHE A 40 24.00 30.16 15.83
CA PHE A 40 22.74 29.92 15.11
C PHE A 40 22.92 28.95 13.94
N ILE A 41 23.92 29.17 13.10
CA ILE A 41 24.21 28.30 11.94
C ILE A 41 24.58 26.88 12.43
N LYS A 42 25.42 26.78 13.46
CA LYS A 42 25.81 25.49 14.03
C LYS A 42 24.61 24.71 14.59
N ALA A 43 23.72 25.38 15.32
CA ALA A 43 22.50 24.74 15.84
C ALA A 43 21.60 24.21 14.72
N ARG A 44 21.44 24.96 13.62
CA ARG A 44 20.68 24.51 12.44
C ARG A 44 21.36 23.34 11.72
N TYR A 45 22.69 23.38 11.61
CA TYR A 45 23.46 22.27 11.05
C TYR A 45 23.32 21.00 11.88
N ASP A 46 23.47 21.09 13.20
CA ASP A 46 23.34 19.94 14.10
C ASP A 46 21.92 19.36 14.03
N GLN A 47 20.89 20.21 13.95
CA GLN A 47 19.51 19.77 13.75
C GLN A 47 19.31 19.06 12.40
N ALA A 48 19.79 19.64 11.30
CA ALA A 48 19.68 19.03 9.98
C ALA A 48 20.49 17.72 9.86
N MET A 49 21.63 17.63 10.54
CA MET A 49 22.44 16.42 10.63
C MET A 49 21.69 15.34 11.41
N VAL A 50 21.06 15.70 12.53
CA VAL A 50 20.20 14.79 13.29
C VAL A 50 19.01 14.34 12.45
N ASP A 51 18.32 15.23 11.74
CA ASP A 51 17.18 14.88 10.88
C ASP A 51 17.60 14.00 9.67
N ALA A 52 18.80 14.22 9.12
CA ALA A 52 19.32 13.42 8.00
C ALA A 52 19.81 12.04 8.44
N THR A 53 20.37 11.93 9.64
CA THR A 53 20.90 10.66 10.19
C THR A 53 19.84 9.85 10.94
N GLN A 54 18.91 10.52 11.60
CA GLN A 54 17.77 9.89 12.23
C GLN A 54 16.65 9.79 11.20
N SER A 55 16.46 8.59 10.64
CA SER A 55 15.20 8.27 10.01
C SER A 55 14.12 8.25 11.10
N LEU A 56 13.28 9.29 11.19
CA LEU A 56 12.04 9.21 11.94
C LEU A 56 11.24 8.04 11.36
N PRO A 57 11.00 6.94 12.10
CA PRO A 57 10.20 5.84 11.59
C PRO A 57 8.76 6.32 11.46
N GLN A 58 8.40 6.88 10.30
CA GLN A 58 7.05 7.38 9.96
C GLN A 58 6.00 6.26 9.90
N LYS A 59 6.39 5.01 10.20
CA LYS A 59 5.49 3.87 10.30
C LYS A 59 5.74 3.13 11.61
N PHE A 60 4.92 3.42 12.62
CA PHE A 60 4.70 2.48 13.71
C PHE A 60 3.95 1.29 13.12
N VAL A 61 4.68 0.22 12.81
CA VAL A 61 4.09 -1.06 12.44
C VAL A 61 3.44 -1.62 13.71
N VAL A 62 2.20 -1.21 14.00
CA VAL A 62 1.43 -1.69 15.16
C VAL A 62 1.13 -3.19 15.03
N ASN A 63 1.05 -3.68 13.80
CA ASN A 63 1.02 -5.11 13.49
C ASN A 63 1.73 -5.33 12.16
N THR A 64 2.71 -6.24 12.10
CA THR A 64 3.31 -6.65 10.84
C THR A 64 2.21 -7.26 9.98
N ALA A 65 2.15 -6.91 8.70
CA ALA A 65 1.17 -7.49 7.80
C ALA A 65 1.42 -9.00 7.74
N TYR A 66 0.59 -9.76 8.46
CA TYR A 66 0.62 -11.21 8.42
C TYR A 66 0.10 -11.61 7.04
N PRO A 67 0.80 -12.49 6.30
CA PRO A 67 0.22 -13.06 5.09
C PRO A 67 -1.12 -13.69 5.48
N ALA A 68 -2.17 -13.45 4.69
CA ALA A 68 -3.49 -14.00 4.96
C ALA A 68 -3.36 -15.52 5.17
N GLU A 69 -3.73 -16.01 6.36
CA GLU A 69 -3.62 -17.43 6.72
C GLU A 69 -4.49 -18.30 5.81
N GLU A 70 -5.53 -17.72 5.22
CA GLU A 70 -6.36 -18.38 4.22
C GLU A 70 -6.07 -17.86 2.81
N LYS A 71 -5.92 -18.81 1.89
CA LYS A 71 -5.68 -18.58 0.46
C LYS A 71 -6.91 -17.86 -0.13
N SER A 72 -6.79 -16.58 -0.50
CA SER A 72 -7.84 -15.75 -1.10
C SER A 72 -8.28 -16.17 -2.52
N TYR A 73 -8.07 -17.41 -2.93
CA TYR A 73 -8.33 -17.85 -4.30
C TYR A 73 -9.11 -19.16 -4.33
N PRO A 74 -9.96 -19.31 -5.35
CA PRO A 74 -11.39 -19.47 -5.17
C PRO A 74 -11.77 -20.80 -4.53
N ILE A 75 -12.95 -20.82 -3.89
CA ILE A 75 -13.53 -21.99 -3.23
C ILE A 75 -13.69 -23.11 -4.27
N ARG A 76 -12.71 -24.01 -4.37
CA ARG A 76 -12.63 -25.06 -5.40
C ARG A 76 -13.86 -25.97 -5.37
N TRP A 77 -14.38 -26.24 -4.18
CA TRP A 77 -15.57 -27.06 -4.00
C TRP A 77 -16.84 -26.41 -4.56
N LEU A 78 -16.94 -25.07 -4.56
CA LEU A 78 -18.11 -24.35 -5.08
C LEU A 78 -18.22 -24.51 -6.60
N ILE A 79 -17.09 -24.45 -7.31
CA ILE A 79 -17.04 -24.64 -8.77
C ILE A 79 -17.42 -26.09 -9.13
N VAL A 80 -16.94 -27.07 -8.36
CA VAL A 80 -17.28 -28.49 -8.56
C VAL A 80 -18.78 -28.73 -8.33
N LEU A 81 -19.36 -28.14 -7.29
CA LEU A 81 -20.78 -28.25 -7.01
C LEU A 81 -21.64 -27.65 -8.13
N PHE A 82 -21.26 -26.47 -8.64
CA PHE A 82 -21.97 -25.79 -9.72
C PHE A 82 -21.89 -26.56 -11.05
N THR A 83 -20.71 -27.09 -11.39
CA THR A 83 -20.51 -27.89 -12.62
C THR A 83 -21.25 -29.22 -12.58
N MET A 84 -21.27 -29.90 -11.43
CA MET A 84 -22.07 -31.13 -11.26
C MET A 84 -23.57 -30.86 -11.42
N LEU A 85 -24.08 -29.79 -10.79
CA LEU A 85 -25.49 -29.43 -10.90
C LEU A 85 -25.88 -29.08 -12.34
N SER A 86 -25.05 -28.28 -13.02
CA SER A 86 -25.26 -27.91 -14.43
C SER A 86 -25.22 -29.13 -15.36
N THR A 87 -24.24 -30.02 -15.18
CA THR A 87 -24.10 -31.25 -15.98
C THR A 87 -25.29 -32.18 -15.77
N PHE A 88 -25.76 -32.34 -14.52
CA PHE A 88 -26.91 -33.17 -14.21
C PHE A 88 -28.19 -32.65 -14.88
N MET A 89 -28.45 -31.34 -14.78
CA MET A 89 -29.59 -30.72 -15.45
C MET A 89 -29.53 -30.91 -16.97
N LEU A 90 -28.36 -30.71 -17.57
CA LEU A 90 -28.16 -30.89 -19.01
C LEU A 90 -28.34 -32.36 -19.43
N ALA A 91 -27.84 -33.31 -18.64
CA ALA A 91 -27.99 -34.73 -18.89
C ALA A 91 -29.47 -35.17 -18.96
N VAL A 92 -30.31 -34.65 -18.06
CA VAL A 92 -31.76 -34.92 -18.09
C VAL A 92 -32.41 -34.36 -19.35
N ILE A 93 -32.04 -33.15 -19.76
CA ILE A 93 -32.57 -32.53 -20.99
C ILE A 93 -32.17 -33.34 -22.23
N VAL A 94 -30.91 -33.78 -22.32
CA VAL A 94 -30.42 -34.59 -23.44
C VAL A 94 -31.09 -35.96 -23.46
N ALA A 95 -31.22 -36.63 -22.32
CA ALA A 95 -31.92 -37.91 -22.22
C ALA A 95 -33.37 -37.79 -22.71
N ALA A 96 -34.10 -36.77 -22.25
CA ALA A 96 -35.45 -36.50 -22.71
C ALA A 96 -35.50 -36.18 -24.22
N GLY A 97 -34.50 -35.45 -24.75
CA GLY A 97 -34.40 -35.16 -26.19
C GLY A 97 -34.18 -36.42 -27.04
N ILE A 98 -33.30 -37.33 -26.60
CA ILE A 98 -33.04 -38.60 -27.28
C ILE A 98 -34.29 -39.48 -27.26
N GLU A 99 -35.00 -39.55 -26.14
CA GLU A 99 -36.28 -40.27 -26.05
C GLU A 99 -37.31 -39.70 -27.02
N ARG A 100 -37.47 -38.37 -27.07
CA ARG A 100 -38.39 -37.71 -28.01
C ARG A 100 -38.05 -37.99 -29.46
N PHE A 101 -36.76 -37.95 -29.83
CA PHE A 101 -36.31 -38.24 -31.20
C PHE A 101 -36.47 -39.73 -31.56
N SER A 102 -36.15 -40.64 -30.63
CA SER A 102 -36.29 -42.09 -30.84
C SER A 102 -37.75 -42.52 -30.98
N LEU A 103 -38.66 -41.91 -30.22
CA LEU A 103 -40.10 -42.15 -30.35
C LEU A 103 -40.67 -41.62 -31.68
N ASP A 104 -40.14 -40.51 -32.22
CA ASP A 104 -40.54 -40.03 -33.55
C ASP A 104 -40.06 -40.97 -34.67
N ASN A 105 -38.88 -41.57 -34.51
CA ASN A 105 -38.33 -42.55 -35.45
C ASN A 105 -39.08 -43.89 -35.41
N GLU A 106 -39.45 -44.40 -34.24
CA GLU A 106 -40.23 -45.63 -34.10
C GLU A 106 -41.67 -45.48 -34.63
N LYS A 107 -42.29 -44.28 -34.51
CA LYS A 107 -43.59 -44.01 -35.14
C LYS A 107 -43.55 -44.02 -36.67
N LYS A 108 -42.39 -43.77 -37.28
CA LYS A 108 -42.19 -43.77 -38.74
C LYS A 108 -41.90 -45.17 -39.31
N LYS A 109 -41.70 -46.18 -38.46
CA LYS A 109 -41.44 -47.57 -38.90
C LYS A 109 -42.77 -48.23 -39.32
N PRO A 110 -42.95 -48.65 -40.59
CA PRO A 110 -44.18 -49.32 -40.98
C PRO A 110 -44.33 -50.64 -40.22
N ARG A 111 -45.48 -50.83 -39.56
CA ARG A 111 -45.79 -52.04 -38.78
C ARG A 111 -45.59 -53.29 -39.66
N PRO A 112 -44.89 -54.33 -39.19
CA PRO A 112 -44.80 -55.58 -39.93
C PRO A 112 -46.21 -56.20 -40.03
N GLN A 113 -46.70 -56.29 -41.26
CA GLN A 113 -47.96 -56.96 -41.59
C GLN A 113 -47.79 -58.44 -41.26
N LEU A 114 -48.54 -58.94 -40.28
CA LEU A 114 -48.64 -60.38 -40.05
C LEU A 114 -49.30 -61.02 -41.28
N SER A 115 -48.49 -61.71 -42.08
CA SER A 115 -48.97 -62.48 -43.23
C SER A 115 -49.66 -63.75 -42.76
N THR A 116 -50.97 -63.64 -42.55
CA THR A 116 -51.93 -64.73 -42.60
C THR A 116 -52.08 -65.22 -44.04
N LYS A 117 -51.16 -66.06 -44.54
CA LYS A 117 -51.41 -66.78 -45.80
C LYS A 117 -50.90 -68.22 -45.80
N ARG A 118 -51.88 -69.12 -45.83
CA ARG A 118 -51.91 -70.41 -46.53
C ARG A 118 -50.85 -71.43 -46.11
N PHE A 119 -51.18 -72.13 -45.03
CA PHE A 119 -50.83 -73.54 -44.90
C PHE A 119 -51.75 -74.33 -45.84
N HIS A 120 -51.38 -74.47 -47.11
CA HIS A 120 -52.03 -75.39 -48.03
C HIS A 120 -50.98 -76.13 -48.85
N LEU A 121 -51.13 -77.46 -48.81
CA LEU A 121 -50.66 -78.47 -49.77
C LEU A 121 -49.17 -78.81 -49.81
N LYS A 122 -48.84 -80.01 -49.32
CA LYS A 122 -48.57 -81.23 -50.14
C LYS A 122 -48.18 -82.35 -49.16
N THR A 123 -48.98 -83.39 -48.96
CA THR A 123 -48.93 -84.66 -49.73
C THR A 123 -47.56 -84.90 -50.35
N PHE A 124 -46.69 -85.63 -49.66
CA PHE A 124 -46.05 -86.86 -50.12
C PHE A 124 -45.48 -87.58 -48.89
#